data_AF-A0A6I8W2L8-F1
#
_entry.id   AF-A0A6I8W2L8-F1
#
_cell.length_a   1.000
_cell.length_b   1.000
_cell.length_c   1.000
_cell.angle_alpha   90.00
_cell.angle_beta   90.00
_cell.angle_gamma   90.00
#
_symmetry.space_group_name_H-M   'P 1'
#
loop_
_entity.id
_entity.type
_entity.pdbx_description
1 polymer ?
#
loop_
_entity_poly.entity_id
_entity_poly.type
_entity_poly.pdbx_seq_one_letter_code
_entity_poly.pdbx_strand_id
1 'polypeptide(L)'
;MESTSATGRRRNNTRVNAEDNALDQITKEAEARLAARRQARAEAREIRMRELERQQKEQEQNADRVFDMQNSSTSFGSDSISAHPARLILGGLLNITRATASRRSSEDSLEDEGRSLRDFKYELKDVEERFRKAMITNAQLDNDRASQTYEVKLLKDKCETMQEAFAQLQREFKEKTRDCNAIKRNLDRTSLELKLVQGQLSERDSLIAEQGLLIVAIENADGSDAKRALVSVENANVLASVQGSLDVRIQKFCDEKQQLLSEVQKLQKMIKEYKSEGIVRRGSSSPCPFVEFTVLFRRGSKQNHIRL
;
A
#
# COMPACT_ATOMS: atom_id res chain seq x y z
N MET A 1 -33.18 -52.55 13.09
CA MET A 1 -33.82 -51.23 13.18
C MET A 1 -33.10 -50.47 14.28
N GLU A 2 -32.36 -49.41 13.97
CA GLU A 2 -32.39 -48.14 14.72
C GLU A 2 -31.48 -47.14 13.99
N SER A 3 -32.09 -46.04 13.51
CA SER A 3 -31.44 -44.96 12.78
C SER A 3 -31.52 -43.69 13.62
N THR A 4 -30.40 -43.18 14.11
CA THR A 4 -30.35 -41.89 14.81
C THR A 4 -29.88 -40.79 13.85
N SER A 5 -30.87 -40.02 13.38
CA SER A 5 -30.68 -38.79 12.62
C SER A 5 -30.20 -37.65 13.53
N ALA A 6 -28.98 -37.16 13.34
CA ALA A 6 -28.51 -35.91 13.94
C ALA A 6 -28.67 -34.75 12.93
N THR A 7 -29.78 -34.04 13.08
CA THR A 7 -30.17 -32.86 12.30
C THR A 7 -29.19 -31.71 12.54
N GLY A 8 -28.50 -31.27 11.47
CA GLY A 8 -27.59 -30.14 11.48
C GLY A 8 -28.30 -28.81 11.79
N ARG A 9 -27.89 -28.17 12.89
CA ARG A 9 -28.36 -26.85 13.30
C ARG A 9 -27.61 -25.77 12.50
N ARG A 10 -28.09 -25.43 11.31
CA ARG A 10 -27.71 -24.20 10.58
C ARG A 10 -28.31 -22.98 11.27
N ARG A 11 -27.66 -22.49 12.32
CA ARG A 11 -27.79 -21.10 12.80
C ARG A 11 -26.39 -20.66 13.19
N ASN A 12 -25.82 -19.67 12.49
CA ASN A 12 -24.72 -18.78 12.91
C ASN A 12 -23.92 -18.19 11.73
N ASN A 13 -24.56 -17.76 10.64
CA ASN A 13 -23.84 -17.01 9.59
C ASN A 13 -24.40 -15.60 9.36
N THR A 14 -25.71 -15.42 9.52
CA THR A 14 -26.35 -14.11 9.34
C THR A 14 -26.15 -13.15 10.52
N ARG A 15 -25.95 -13.69 11.73
CA ARG A 15 -25.77 -12.88 12.95
C ARG A 15 -24.35 -12.34 13.08
N VAL A 16 -23.35 -13.14 12.69
CA VAL A 16 -21.93 -12.75 12.63
C VAL A 16 -21.73 -11.63 11.61
N ASN A 17 -22.34 -11.73 10.43
CA ASN A 17 -22.29 -10.65 9.43
C ASN A 17 -22.98 -9.36 9.89
N ALA A 18 -24.04 -9.44 10.71
CA ALA A 18 -24.71 -8.25 11.24
C ALA A 18 -23.88 -7.57 12.34
N GLU A 19 -23.20 -8.37 13.17
CA GLU A 19 -22.28 -7.87 14.20
C GLU A 19 -21.02 -7.27 13.58
N ASP A 20 -20.43 -7.92 12.58
CA ASP A 20 -19.27 -7.39 11.85
C ASP A 20 -19.60 -6.08 11.12
N ASN A 21 -20.76 -6.01 10.46
CA ASN A 21 -21.25 -4.77 9.86
C ASN A 21 -21.49 -3.65 10.89
N ALA A 22 -21.91 -3.99 12.11
CA ALA A 22 -22.09 -3.02 13.19
C ALA A 22 -20.74 -2.52 13.71
N LEU A 23 -19.74 -3.39 13.84
CA LEU A 23 -18.37 -3.02 14.25
C LEU A 23 -17.69 -2.11 13.22
N ASP A 24 -17.90 -2.38 11.93
CA ASP A 24 -17.41 -1.51 10.84
C ASP A 24 -18.06 -0.12 10.87
N GLN A 25 -19.36 -0.04 11.15
CA GLN A 25 -20.06 1.25 11.28
C GLN A 25 -19.57 2.04 12.49
N ILE A 26 -19.38 1.38 13.63
CA ILE A 26 -18.83 2.01 14.85
C ILE A 26 -17.42 2.55 14.58
N THR A 27 -16.60 1.79 13.86
CA THR A 27 -15.22 2.20 13.53
C THR A 27 -15.21 3.41 12.59
N LYS A 28 -16.01 3.38 11.52
CA LYS A 28 -16.17 4.52 10.59
C LYS A 28 -16.74 5.76 11.29
N GLU A 29 -17.70 5.59 12.17
CA GLU A 29 -18.28 6.70 12.94
C GLU A 29 -17.27 7.28 13.93
N ALA A 30 -16.48 6.44 14.60
CA ALA A 30 -15.41 6.88 15.49
C ALA A 30 -14.31 7.64 14.73
N GLU A 31 -13.94 7.18 13.55
CA GLU A 31 -12.99 7.85 12.66
C GLU A 31 -13.54 9.21 12.17
N ALA A 32 -14.80 9.26 11.72
CA ALA A 32 -15.45 10.49 11.29
C ALA A 32 -15.54 11.52 12.43
N ARG A 33 -15.87 11.08 13.65
CA ARG A 33 -15.88 11.94 14.85
C ARG A 33 -14.48 12.46 15.19
N LEU A 34 -13.45 11.62 15.05
CA LEU A 34 -12.06 12.04 15.27
C LEU A 34 -11.61 13.06 14.21
N ALA A 35 -11.96 12.84 12.94
CA ALA A 35 -11.68 13.75 11.84
C ALA A 35 -12.38 15.10 12.03
N ALA A 36 -13.67 15.11 12.39
CA ALA A 36 -14.40 16.33 12.70
C ALA A 36 -13.77 17.11 13.87
N ARG A 37 -13.30 16.39 14.91
CA ARG A 37 -12.60 17.03 16.04
C ARG A 37 -11.26 17.63 15.61
N ARG A 38 -10.52 16.99 14.70
CA ARG A 38 -9.29 17.53 14.12
C ARG A 38 -9.56 18.77 13.26
N GLN A 39 -10.61 18.74 12.44
CA GLN A 39 -11.02 19.87 11.63
C GLN A 39 -11.44 21.06 12.50
N ALA A 40 -12.27 20.85 13.53
CA ALA A 40 -12.66 21.90 14.46
C ALA A 40 -11.46 22.51 15.20
N ARG A 41 -10.45 21.68 15.56
CA ARG A 41 -9.19 22.18 16.12
C ARG A 41 -8.39 22.99 15.09
N ALA A 42 -8.32 22.57 13.84
CA ALA A 42 -7.65 23.30 12.77
C ALA A 42 -8.35 24.64 12.48
N GLU A 43 -9.68 24.67 12.42
CA GLU A 43 -10.47 25.89 12.27
C GLU A 43 -10.31 26.82 13.48
N ALA A 44 -10.28 26.29 14.70
CA ALA A 44 -9.99 27.09 15.89
C ALA A 44 -8.58 27.69 15.86
N ARG A 45 -7.57 26.94 15.36
CA ARG A 45 -6.22 27.46 15.13
C ARG A 45 -6.24 28.59 14.09
N GLU A 46 -6.98 28.41 13.01
CA GLU A 46 -7.09 29.39 11.92
C GLU A 46 -7.78 30.68 12.35
N ILE A 47 -8.89 30.59 13.10
CA ILE A 47 -9.58 31.75 13.67
C ILE A 47 -8.66 32.52 14.62
N ARG A 48 -7.97 31.79 15.51
CA ARG A 48 -7.00 32.41 16.41
C ARG A 48 -5.88 33.11 15.66
N MET A 49 -5.33 32.49 14.62
CA MET A 49 -4.27 33.11 13.79
C MET A 49 -4.77 34.38 13.09
N ARG A 50 -5.96 34.37 12.49
CA ARG A 50 -6.57 35.57 11.89
C ARG A 50 -6.78 36.69 12.91
N GLU A 51 -7.21 36.36 14.11
CA GLU A 51 -7.45 37.36 15.16
C GLU A 51 -6.15 38.00 15.63
N LEU A 52 -5.08 37.22 15.73
CA LEU A 52 -3.75 37.72 16.08
C LEU A 52 -3.16 38.60 14.99
N GLU A 53 -3.33 38.23 13.72
CA GLU A 53 -2.97 39.06 12.57
C GLU A 53 -3.76 40.38 12.57
N ARG A 54 -5.06 40.33 12.90
CA ARG A 54 -5.89 41.52 13.04
C ARG A 54 -5.40 42.43 14.18
N GLN A 55 -5.05 41.87 15.33
CA GLN A 55 -4.50 42.63 16.46
C GLN A 55 -3.16 43.29 16.11
N GLN A 56 -2.27 42.58 15.40
CA GLN A 56 -1.02 43.17 14.91
C GLN A 56 -1.28 44.33 13.95
N LYS A 57 -2.19 44.15 12.99
CA LYS A 57 -2.55 45.20 12.03
C LYS A 57 -3.20 46.41 12.70
N GLU A 58 -4.02 46.21 13.73
CA GLU A 58 -4.62 47.30 14.50
C GLU A 58 -3.58 48.06 15.34
N GLN A 59 -2.60 47.35 15.91
CA GLN A 59 -1.47 47.97 16.61
C GLN A 59 -0.57 48.79 15.68
N GLU A 60 -0.29 48.28 14.48
CA GLU A 60 0.46 48.98 13.44
C GLU A 60 -0.28 50.27 13.01
N GLN A 61 -1.58 50.18 12.70
CA GLN A 61 -2.40 51.35 12.38
C GLN A 61 -2.47 52.36 13.52
N ASN A 62 -2.49 51.90 14.77
CA ASN A 62 -2.51 52.79 15.92
C ASN A 62 -1.15 53.46 16.14
N ALA A 63 -0.05 52.75 15.90
CA ALA A 63 1.30 53.32 15.91
C ALA A 63 1.47 54.39 14.82
N ASP A 64 0.97 54.13 13.61
CA ASP A 64 0.97 55.11 12.50
C ASP A 64 0.17 56.37 12.86
N ARG A 65 -1.03 56.22 13.45
CA ARG A 65 -1.84 57.36 13.90
C ARG A 65 -1.17 58.20 14.98
N VAL A 66 -0.51 57.55 15.94
CA VAL A 66 0.23 58.25 17.01
C VAL A 66 1.45 58.96 16.42
N PHE A 67 2.15 58.33 15.47
CA PHE A 67 3.27 58.94 14.76
C PHE A 67 2.85 60.17 13.95
N ASP A 68 1.75 60.09 13.18
CA ASP A 68 1.21 61.21 12.40
C ASP A 68 0.75 62.38 13.28
N MET A 69 0.12 62.10 14.43
CA MET A 69 -0.30 63.11 15.40
C MET A 69 0.90 63.79 16.08
N GLN A 70 1.96 63.04 16.38
CA GLN A 70 3.20 63.57 16.93
C GLN A 70 3.93 64.44 15.88
N ASN A 71 3.91 64.06 14.61
CA ASN A 71 4.59 64.77 13.53
C ASN A 71 3.84 66.03 13.04
N SER A 72 2.50 66.04 13.17
CA SER A 72 1.69 67.24 12.93
C SER A 72 1.83 68.27 14.07
N SER A 73 2.10 67.82 15.31
CA SER A 73 2.41 68.72 16.43
C SER A 73 3.77 69.43 16.33
N THR A 74 4.69 68.92 15.50
CA THR A 74 6.01 69.51 15.26
C THR A 74 6.07 70.41 14.02
N SER A 75 4.99 70.52 13.24
CA SER A 75 4.98 71.31 11.98
C SER A 75 4.24 72.66 12.05
N PHE A 76 3.62 73.01 13.18
CA PHE A 76 3.02 74.34 13.37
C PHE A 76 3.80 75.14 14.41
N GLY A 77 4.76 75.94 13.93
CA GLY A 77 5.20 77.11 14.67
C GLY A 77 4.15 78.22 14.61
N SER A 78 4.07 78.99 15.71
CA SER A 78 3.35 80.27 15.90
C SER A 78 1.86 80.20 16.31
N ASP A 79 1.66 80.62 17.56
CA ASP A 79 0.53 81.39 18.12
C ASP A 79 -0.90 80.83 18.05
N SER A 80 -1.41 80.38 19.21
CA SER A 80 -2.70 80.87 19.73
C SER A 80 -2.93 80.45 21.18
N ILE A 81 -3.62 81.35 21.88
CA ILE A 81 -3.93 81.37 23.31
C ILE A 81 -5.18 80.49 23.56
N SER A 82 -5.19 79.79 24.70
CA SER A 82 -6.39 79.28 25.40
C SER A 82 -7.17 78.11 24.76
N ALA A 83 -7.17 76.96 25.43
CA ALA A 83 -8.33 76.42 26.16
C ALA A 83 -8.03 74.98 26.64
N HIS A 84 -8.31 74.71 27.92
CA HIS A 84 -8.21 73.38 28.52
C HIS A 84 -9.01 72.30 27.78
N PRO A 85 -8.63 71.02 27.93
CA PRO A 85 -9.57 70.15 28.65
C PRO A 85 -8.92 69.17 29.65
N ALA A 86 -9.67 68.99 30.74
CA ALA A 86 -9.85 67.77 31.52
C ALA A 86 -8.62 67.07 32.14
N ARG A 87 -8.43 67.38 33.44
CA ARG A 87 -7.79 66.51 34.43
C ARG A 87 -8.47 65.13 34.45
N LEU A 88 -7.67 64.06 34.28
CA LEU A 88 -8.02 62.74 34.78
C LEU A 88 -7.42 62.56 36.18
N ILE A 89 -8.33 62.33 37.13
CA ILE A 89 -8.07 61.97 38.51
C ILE A 89 -7.41 60.58 38.53
N LEU A 90 -6.17 60.49 39.02
CA LEU A 90 -5.69 59.27 39.66
C LEU A 90 -5.05 59.66 40.98
N GLY A 91 -5.89 59.67 42.02
CA GLY A 91 -5.46 59.76 43.40
C GLY A 91 -4.87 58.42 43.85
N GLY A 92 -3.74 58.48 44.54
CA GLY A 92 -3.22 57.34 45.31
C GLY A 92 -1.71 57.33 45.44
N LEU A 93 -1.23 57.82 46.59
CA LEU A 93 0.05 57.48 47.24
C LEU A 93 1.34 58.10 46.67
N LEU A 94 1.61 59.36 47.02
CA LEU A 94 2.96 59.78 47.43
C LEU A 94 2.86 60.79 48.59
N ASN A 95 2.90 60.25 49.81
CA ASN A 95 3.06 61.02 51.03
C ASN A 95 4.56 61.36 51.20
N ILE A 96 5.01 62.47 50.62
CA ILE A 96 6.33 63.04 50.91
C ILE A 96 6.13 64.13 51.95
N THR A 97 6.40 63.76 53.20
CA THR A 97 6.57 64.67 54.32
C THR A 97 7.66 65.68 54.03
N ARG A 98 7.24 66.94 53.82
CA ARG A 98 8.08 68.14 53.93
C ARG A 98 8.51 68.33 55.39
N ALA A 99 9.81 68.25 55.62
CA ALA A 99 10.54 68.82 56.75
C ALA A 99 12.01 68.85 56.25
N THR A 100 12.78 69.93 56.27
CA THR A 100 12.80 71.16 57.06
C THR A 100 13.53 72.24 56.24
N ALA A 101 13.13 73.49 56.46
CA ALA A 101 13.93 74.64 56.05
C ALA A 101 15.23 74.69 56.87
N SER A 102 16.35 74.97 56.23
CA SER A 102 17.51 75.60 56.88
C SER A 102 18.06 76.69 55.97
N ARG A 103 17.97 77.92 56.45
CA ARG A 103 18.48 79.14 55.86
C ARG A 103 19.98 79.27 56.18
N ARG A 104 20.82 79.52 55.17
CA ARG A 104 22.15 80.15 55.26
C ARG A 104 22.61 80.42 53.80
N SER A 105 22.58 81.69 53.35
CA SER A 105 23.78 82.54 53.18
C SER A 105 24.70 81.95 52.10
N SER A 106 24.83 82.48 50.87
CA SER A 106 25.32 83.82 50.48
C SER A 106 25.11 84.08 48.98
N GLU A 107 24.84 85.34 48.59
CA GLU A 107 24.77 85.83 47.20
C GLU A 107 26.18 86.01 46.57
N ASP A 108 26.89 84.91 46.30
CA ASP A 108 28.14 84.95 45.48
C ASP A 108 28.20 83.79 44.47
N SER A 109 27.04 83.32 44.01
CA SER A 109 26.89 82.13 43.17
C SER A 109 25.80 82.38 42.11
N LEU A 110 26.05 83.32 41.21
CA LEU A 110 25.16 83.55 40.05
C LEU A 110 25.79 83.10 38.73
N GLU A 111 27.13 83.04 38.65
CA GLU A 111 27.82 82.46 37.49
C GLU A 111 28.06 80.95 37.62
N ASP A 112 28.14 80.42 38.85
CA ASP A 112 28.29 78.97 39.12
C ASP A 112 26.95 78.22 39.00
N GLU A 113 25.86 78.78 39.52
CA GLU A 113 24.49 78.31 39.24
C GLU A 113 24.19 78.24 37.73
N GLY A 114 24.71 79.17 36.93
CA GLY A 114 24.52 79.19 35.48
C GLY A 114 25.26 78.05 34.75
N ARG A 115 26.42 77.63 35.26
CA ARG A 115 27.16 76.45 34.77
C ARG A 115 26.52 75.16 35.26
N SER A 116 26.22 75.09 36.56
CA SER A 116 25.53 73.97 37.19
C SER A 116 24.16 73.68 36.56
N LEU A 117 23.34 74.70 36.29
CA LEU A 117 22.02 74.54 35.66
C LEU A 117 22.14 74.14 34.19
N ARG A 118 23.20 74.58 33.50
CA ARG A 118 23.51 74.13 32.13
C ARG A 118 23.95 72.66 32.12
N ASP A 119 24.73 72.22 33.11
CA ASP A 119 25.16 70.83 33.27
C ASP A 119 23.98 69.93 33.66
N PHE A 120 23.13 70.34 34.59
CA PHE A 120 21.87 69.65 34.91
C PHE A 120 20.93 69.56 33.70
N LYS A 121 20.91 70.57 32.82
CA LYS A 121 20.15 70.52 31.57
C LYS A 121 20.72 69.50 30.59
N TYR A 122 22.04 69.33 30.54
CA TYR A 122 22.67 68.29 29.72
C TYR A 122 22.47 66.89 30.30
N GLU A 123 22.59 66.72 31.61
CA GLU A 123 22.30 65.46 32.29
C GLU A 123 20.83 65.06 32.14
N LEU A 124 19.91 66.01 32.29
CA LEU A 124 18.48 65.78 32.06
C LEU A 124 18.24 65.31 30.63
N LYS A 125 18.85 65.96 29.64
CA LYS A 125 18.78 65.53 28.24
C LYS A 125 19.36 64.14 28.00
N ASP A 126 20.50 63.80 28.60
CA ASP A 126 21.11 62.46 28.48
C ASP A 126 20.22 61.38 29.11
N VAL A 127 19.63 61.67 30.29
CA VAL A 127 18.65 60.78 30.93
C VAL A 127 17.38 60.63 30.08
N GLU A 128 16.85 61.72 29.52
CA GLU A 128 15.71 61.70 28.59
C GLU A 128 16.01 60.86 27.34
N GLU A 129 17.21 60.99 26.77
CA GLU A 129 17.60 60.22 25.58
C GLU A 129 17.79 58.73 25.91
N ARG A 130 18.39 58.40 27.07
CA ARG A 130 18.49 57.01 27.55
C ARG A 130 17.12 56.40 27.80
N PHE A 131 16.20 57.15 28.41
CA PHE A 131 14.83 56.71 28.64
C PHE A 131 14.10 56.44 27.31
N ARG A 132 14.24 57.34 26.32
CA ARG A 132 13.70 57.14 24.97
C ARG A 132 14.27 55.88 24.31
N LYS A 133 15.58 55.66 24.37
CA LYS A 133 16.22 54.44 23.83
C LYS A 133 15.68 53.19 24.52
N ALA A 134 15.58 53.20 25.84
CA ALA A 134 15.04 52.09 26.62
C ALA A 134 13.58 51.79 26.26
N MET A 135 12.74 52.83 26.10
CA MET A 135 11.34 52.71 25.64
C MET A 135 11.26 52.03 24.26
N ILE A 136 12.08 52.45 23.30
CA ILE A 136 12.12 51.86 21.95
C ILE A 136 12.53 50.38 22.01
N THR A 137 13.61 50.07 22.74
CA THR A 137 14.06 48.68 22.87
C THR A 137 13.05 47.82 23.62
N ASN A 138 12.36 48.36 24.61
CA ASN A 138 11.33 47.62 25.35
C ASN A 138 10.14 47.29 24.44
N ALA A 139 9.70 48.24 23.61
CA ALA A 139 8.66 47.98 22.60
C ALA A 139 9.11 46.93 21.56
N GLN A 140 10.37 46.96 21.12
CA GLN A 140 10.93 45.93 20.24
C GLN A 140 10.93 44.55 20.90
N LEU A 141 11.37 44.46 22.16
CA LEU A 141 11.37 43.21 22.92
C LEU A 141 9.95 42.65 23.11
N ASP A 142 8.95 43.50 23.32
CA ASP A 142 7.55 43.07 23.42
C ASP A 142 7.04 42.49 22.09
N ASN A 143 7.41 43.09 20.95
CA ASN A 143 7.10 42.56 19.62
C ASN A 143 7.78 41.20 19.38
N ASP A 144 9.07 41.08 19.68
CA ASP A 144 9.83 39.84 19.54
C ASP A 144 9.26 38.73 20.45
N ARG A 145 8.92 39.08 21.70
CA ARG A 145 8.26 38.17 22.64
C ARG A 145 6.91 37.68 22.10
N ALA A 146 6.10 38.58 21.53
CA ALA A 146 4.83 38.21 20.93
C ALA A 146 5.04 37.27 19.74
N SER A 147 5.97 37.60 18.83
CA SER A 147 6.35 36.79 17.67
C SER A 147 6.79 35.38 18.07
N GLN A 148 7.75 35.26 18.98
CA GLN A 148 8.24 33.98 19.49
C GLN A 148 7.14 33.18 20.19
N THR A 149 6.24 33.87 20.91
CA THR A 149 5.10 33.21 21.55
C THR A 149 4.16 32.57 20.52
N TYR A 150 3.98 33.19 19.35
CA TYR A 150 3.22 32.58 18.26
C TYR A 150 3.95 31.41 17.63
N GLU A 151 5.25 31.54 17.38
CA GLU A 151 6.06 30.46 16.82
C GLU A 151 6.04 29.21 17.70
N VAL A 152 6.19 29.38 19.02
CA VAL A 152 6.11 28.27 19.98
C VAL A 152 4.74 27.58 19.93
N LYS A 153 3.64 28.33 19.79
CA LYS A 153 2.30 27.74 19.66
C LYS A 153 2.18 26.93 18.37
N LEU A 154 2.64 27.49 17.25
CA LEU A 154 2.62 26.80 15.95
C LEU A 154 3.46 25.51 15.98
N LEU A 155 4.63 25.54 16.61
CA LEU A 155 5.48 24.36 16.76
C LEU A 155 4.84 23.31 17.66
N LYS A 156 4.18 23.70 18.76
CA LYS A 156 3.41 22.77 19.61
C LYS A 156 2.30 22.09 18.81
N ASP A 157 1.55 22.86 18.02
CA ASP A 157 0.48 22.34 17.16
C ASP A 157 0.99 21.35 16.11
N LYS A 158 2.15 21.63 15.50
CA LYS A 158 2.85 20.72 14.58
C LYS A 158 3.30 19.44 15.29
N CYS A 159 3.89 19.56 16.47
CA CYS A 159 4.30 18.41 17.29
C CYS A 159 3.12 17.52 17.65
N GLU A 160 1.99 18.09 18.08
CA GLU A 160 0.76 17.33 18.38
C GLU A 160 0.25 16.59 17.15
N THR A 161 0.22 17.27 15.99
CA THR A 161 -0.22 16.66 14.72
C THR A 161 0.67 15.48 14.32
N MET A 162 1.99 15.63 14.47
CA MET A 162 2.95 14.57 14.19
C MET A 162 2.82 13.40 15.17
N GLN A 163 2.58 13.67 16.46
CA GLN A 163 2.33 12.63 17.48
C GLN A 163 1.05 11.84 17.18
N GLU A 164 -0.02 12.53 16.79
CA GLU A 164 -1.27 11.89 16.39
C GLU A 164 -1.08 11.01 15.14
N ALA A 165 -0.37 11.49 14.12
CA ALA A 165 -0.06 10.72 12.91
C ALA A 165 0.79 9.48 13.23
N PHE A 166 1.79 9.63 14.08
CA PHE A 166 2.61 8.50 14.55
C PHE A 166 1.79 7.46 15.30
N ALA A 167 0.86 7.89 16.17
CA ALA A 167 -0.03 6.99 16.88
C ALA A 167 -0.98 6.24 15.94
N GLN A 168 -1.45 6.88 14.86
CA GLN A 168 -2.25 6.21 13.82
C GLN A 168 -1.41 5.18 13.06
N LEU A 169 -0.22 5.56 12.59
CA LEU A 169 0.67 4.66 11.87
C LEU A 169 1.04 3.43 12.69
N GLN A 170 1.24 3.58 14.00
CA GLN A 170 1.46 2.44 14.90
C GLN A 170 0.26 1.49 14.99
N ARG A 171 -0.98 2.01 14.97
CA ARG A 171 -2.20 1.16 14.98
C ARG A 171 -2.33 0.41 13.66
N GLU A 172 -2.16 1.09 12.54
CA GLU A 172 -2.19 0.49 11.20
C GLU A 172 -1.11 -0.58 11.05
N PHE A 173 0.11 -0.33 11.52
CA PHE A 173 1.18 -1.33 11.49
C PHE A 173 0.80 -2.59 12.28
N LYS A 174 0.19 -2.45 13.47
CA LYS A 174 -0.28 -3.58 14.27
C LYS A 174 -1.40 -4.35 13.56
N GLU A 175 -2.30 -3.66 12.90
CA GLU A 175 -3.39 -4.26 12.12
C GLU A 175 -2.85 -5.02 10.91
N LYS A 176 -2.00 -4.40 10.08
CA LYS A 176 -1.35 -5.07 8.95
C LYS A 176 -0.51 -6.28 9.36
N THR A 177 0.11 -6.23 10.54
CA THR A 177 0.80 -7.39 11.11
C THR A 177 -0.18 -8.53 11.45
N ARG A 178 -1.36 -8.22 12.00
CA ARG A 178 -2.41 -9.22 12.26
C ARG A 178 -2.93 -9.83 10.96
N ASP A 179 -3.21 -9.00 9.95
CA ASP A 179 -3.68 -9.45 8.62
C ASP A 179 -2.65 -10.38 7.96
N CYS A 180 -1.38 -9.97 7.96
CA CYS A 180 -0.28 -10.77 7.41
C CYS A 180 -0.20 -12.14 8.10
N ASN A 181 -0.33 -12.18 9.43
CA ASN A 181 -0.34 -13.43 10.18
C ASN A 181 -1.59 -14.30 9.89
N ALA A 182 -2.76 -13.68 9.69
CA ALA A 182 -3.97 -14.40 9.30
C ALA A 182 -3.84 -15.03 7.90
N ILE A 183 -3.32 -14.26 6.93
CA ILE A 183 -3.07 -14.74 5.56
C ILE A 183 -2.05 -15.88 5.57
N LYS A 184 -0.98 -15.80 6.37
CA LYS A 184 -0.01 -16.89 6.52
C LYS A 184 -0.66 -18.18 7.01
N ARG A 185 -1.50 -18.12 8.05
CA ARG A 185 -2.23 -19.30 8.54
C ARG A 185 -3.15 -19.90 7.47
N ASN A 186 -3.82 -19.05 6.70
CA ASN A 186 -4.67 -19.50 5.59
C ASN A 186 -3.83 -20.17 4.49
N LEU A 187 -2.69 -19.58 4.13
CA LEU A 187 -1.76 -20.14 3.15
C LEU A 187 -1.24 -21.52 3.61
N ASP A 188 -0.85 -21.65 4.87
CA ASP A 188 -0.39 -22.92 5.45
C ASP A 188 -1.49 -23.98 5.39
N ARG A 189 -2.72 -23.60 5.74
CA ARG A 189 -3.89 -24.49 5.65
C ARG A 189 -4.15 -24.95 4.22
N THR A 190 -4.22 -24.02 3.25
CA THR A 190 -4.48 -24.35 1.84
C THR A 190 -3.32 -25.15 1.25
N SER A 191 -2.08 -24.92 1.67
CA SER A 191 -0.91 -25.72 1.27
C SER A 191 -1.01 -27.17 1.75
N LEU A 192 -1.47 -27.38 2.99
CA LEU A 192 -1.74 -28.72 3.51
C LEU A 192 -2.89 -29.41 2.75
N GLU A 193 -3.98 -28.71 2.49
CA GLU A 193 -5.12 -29.22 1.71
C GLU A 193 -4.68 -29.59 0.28
N LEU A 194 -3.84 -28.77 -0.36
CA LEU A 194 -3.26 -29.05 -1.68
C LEU A 194 -2.41 -30.32 -1.67
N LYS A 195 -1.51 -30.47 -0.69
CA LYS A 195 -0.67 -31.67 -0.56
C LYS A 195 -1.50 -32.93 -0.34
N LEU A 196 -2.55 -32.83 0.46
CA LEU A 196 -3.47 -33.95 0.69
C LEU A 196 -4.15 -34.38 -0.61
N VAL A 197 -4.73 -33.43 -1.35
CA VAL A 197 -5.42 -33.73 -2.62
C VAL A 197 -4.44 -34.25 -3.67
N GLN A 198 -3.23 -33.70 -3.74
CA GLN A 198 -2.16 -34.23 -4.61
C GLN A 198 -1.81 -35.67 -4.25
N GLY A 199 -1.65 -35.97 -2.95
CA GLY A 199 -1.40 -37.33 -2.47
C GLY A 199 -2.52 -38.31 -2.85
N GLN A 200 -3.77 -37.91 -2.66
CA GLN A 200 -4.94 -38.70 -3.06
C GLN A 200 -5.01 -38.94 -4.57
N LEU A 201 -4.66 -37.93 -5.39
CA LEU A 201 -4.57 -38.07 -6.84
C LEU A 201 -3.46 -39.05 -7.24
N SER A 202 -2.27 -38.93 -6.63
CA SER A 202 -1.16 -39.85 -6.89
C SER A 202 -1.48 -41.29 -6.48
N GLU A 203 -2.13 -41.51 -5.34
CA GLU A 203 -2.58 -42.83 -4.91
C GLU A 203 -3.57 -43.42 -5.91
N ARG A 204 -4.57 -42.63 -6.32
CA ARG A 204 -5.53 -43.03 -7.35
C ARG A 204 -4.87 -43.38 -8.68
N ASP A 205 -3.91 -42.58 -9.13
CA ASP A 205 -3.18 -42.82 -10.39
C ASP A 205 -2.32 -44.10 -10.30
N SER A 206 -1.69 -44.36 -9.15
CA SER A 206 -0.96 -45.61 -8.89
C SER A 206 -1.89 -46.83 -8.92
N LEU A 207 -3.05 -46.76 -8.25
CA LEU A 207 -4.03 -47.86 -8.26
C LEU A 207 -4.55 -48.14 -9.67
N ILE A 208 -4.78 -47.10 -10.48
CA ILE A 208 -5.17 -47.26 -11.89
C ILE A 208 -4.07 -47.97 -12.68
N ALA A 209 -2.80 -47.59 -12.48
CA ALA A 209 -1.66 -48.21 -13.15
C ALA A 209 -1.46 -49.68 -12.73
N GLU A 210 -1.65 -50.00 -11.44
CA GLU A 210 -1.60 -51.38 -10.93
C GLU A 210 -2.65 -52.29 -11.59
N GLN A 211 -3.81 -51.75 -11.98
CA GLN A 211 -4.83 -52.48 -12.73
C GLN A 211 -4.54 -52.55 -14.25
N GLY A 212 -3.36 -52.10 -14.69
CA GLY A 212 -2.97 -52.14 -16.10
C GLY A 212 -3.71 -51.12 -16.99
N LEU A 213 -4.18 -50.02 -16.39
CA LEU A 213 -4.83 -48.92 -17.08
C LEU A 213 -3.94 -47.67 -17.04
N LEU A 214 -4.00 -46.84 -18.07
CA LEU A 214 -3.33 -45.56 -18.18
C LEU A 214 -4.35 -44.47 -18.49
N ILE A 215 -4.14 -43.30 -17.89
CA ILE A 215 -4.96 -42.11 -18.14
C ILE A 215 -4.39 -41.37 -19.35
N VAL A 216 -5.17 -41.24 -20.42
CA VAL A 216 -4.82 -40.48 -21.62
C VAL A 216 -5.62 -39.18 -21.65
N ALA A 217 -4.93 -38.06 -21.84
CA ALA A 217 -5.57 -36.77 -22.08
C ALA A 217 -6.14 -36.70 -23.50
N ILE A 218 -7.39 -36.27 -23.59
CA ILE A 218 -8.10 -35.96 -24.83
C ILE A 218 -8.16 -34.45 -24.90
N GLU A 219 -7.25 -33.88 -25.68
CA GLU A 219 -7.22 -32.45 -25.97
C GLU A 219 -8.50 -32.06 -26.71
N ASN A 220 -9.24 -31.10 -26.17
CA ASN A 220 -10.36 -30.49 -26.88
C ASN A 220 -9.79 -29.48 -27.89
N ALA A 221 -10.45 -29.32 -29.05
CA ALA A 221 -10.05 -28.35 -30.08
C ALA A 221 -9.97 -26.89 -29.56
N ASP A 222 -10.63 -26.60 -28.44
CA ASP A 222 -10.76 -25.26 -27.87
C ASP A 222 -9.69 -24.94 -26.79
N GLY A 223 -8.76 -25.86 -26.50
CA GLY A 223 -7.70 -25.66 -25.50
C GLY A 223 -8.18 -25.63 -24.04
N SER A 224 -9.45 -25.96 -23.79
CA SER A 224 -10.04 -26.09 -22.45
C SER A 224 -9.89 -27.52 -21.90
N ASP A 225 -10.09 -27.65 -20.58
CA ASP A 225 -9.85 -28.82 -19.73
C ASP A 225 -9.95 -30.17 -20.47
N ALA A 226 -8.79 -30.81 -20.69
CA ALA A 226 -8.69 -32.03 -21.48
C ALA A 226 -9.47 -33.16 -20.79
N LYS A 227 -10.46 -33.72 -21.50
CA LYS A 227 -11.17 -34.90 -21.01
C LYS A 227 -10.16 -36.03 -20.81
N ARG A 228 -10.35 -36.88 -19.80
CA ARG A 228 -9.44 -37.99 -19.51
C ARG A 228 -10.14 -39.30 -19.82
N ALA A 229 -9.47 -40.19 -20.55
CA ALA A 229 -9.94 -41.56 -20.80
C ALA A 229 -9.00 -42.57 -20.16
N LEU A 230 -9.58 -43.67 -19.68
CA LEU A 230 -8.84 -44.83 -19.20
C LEU A 230 -8.67 -45.82 -20.33
N VAL A 231 -7.43 -46.22 -20.60
CA VAL A 231 -7.06 -47.10 -21.70
C VAL A 231 -6.10 -48.16 -21.17
N SER A 232 -6.14 -49.40 -21.66
CA SER A 232 -5.14 -50.41 -21.26
C SER A 232 -3.72 -49.98 -21.65
N VAL A 233 -2.70 -50.47 -20.93
CA VAL A 233 -1.29 -50.17 -21.26
C VAL A 233 -0.97 -50.51 -22.72
N GLU A 234 -1.45 -51.64 -23.23
CA GLU A 234 -1.23 -52.05 -24.62
C GLU A 234 -1.84 -51.05 -25.61
N ASN A 235 -3.10 -50.69 -25.42
CA ASN A 235 -3.79 -49.73 -26.28
C ASN A 235 -3.13 -48.34 -26.20
N ALA A 236 -2.65 -47.93 -25.02
CA ALA A 236 -1.91 -46.69 -24.85
C ALA A 236 -0.57 -46.70 -25.63
N ASN A 237 0.15 -47.82 -25.62
CA ASN A 237 1.38 -47.98 -26.41
C ASN A 237 1.11 -47.93 -27.92
N VAL A 238 0.03 -48.58 -28.38
CA VAL A 238 -0.42 -48.48 -29.78
C VAL A 238 -0.75 -47.02 -30.11
N LEU A 239 -1.55 -46.35 -29.29
CA LEU A 239 -1.88 -44.94 -29.47
C LEU A 239 -0.64 -44.03 -29.42
N ALA A 240 0.42 -44.37 -28.71
CA ALA A 240 1.66 -43.58 -28.68
C ALA A 240 2.47 -43.66 -29.99
N SER A 241 2.25 -44.70 -30.81
CA SER A 241 3.00 -44.90 -32.06
C SER A 241 2.62 -43.90 -33.16
N VAL A 242 1.46 -43.25 -33.06
CA VAL A 242 0.94 -42.29 -34.04
C VAL A 242 0.80 -40.94 -33.37
N GLN A 243 1.23 -39.87 -34.05
CA GLN A 243 1.08 -38.50 -33.56
C GLN A 243 -0.27 -37.87 -33.98
N GLY A 244 -0.81 -37.02 -33.12
CA GLY A 244 -2.04 -36.26 -33.32
C GLY A 244 -3.00 -36.37 -32.13
N SER A 245 -4.15 -35.69 -32.22
CA SER A 245 -5.24 -35.85 -31.26
C SER A 245 -5.70 -37.31 -31.21
N LEU A 246 -6.37 -37.72 -30.12
CA LEU A 246 -6.86 -39.10 -29.99
C LEU A 246 -7.69 -39.53 -31.21
N ASP A 247 -8.59 -38.67 -31.69
CA ASP A 247 -9.43 -38.94 -32.85
C ASP A 247 -8.62 -39.12 -34.14
N VAL A 248 -7.61 -38.28 -34.36
CA VAL A 248 -6.70 -38.39 -35.53
C VAL A 248 -5.91 -39.69 -35.49
N ARG A 249 -5.46 -40.11 -34.30
CA ARG A 249 -4.73 -41.37 -34.12
C ARG A 249 -5.62 -42.57 -34.42
N ILE A 250 -6.84 -42.58 -33.89
CA ILE A 250 -7.82 -43.64 -34.14
C ILE A 250 -8.16 -43.73 -35.64
N GLN A 251 -8.40 -42.58 -36.30
CA GLN A 251 -8.73 -42.55 -37.72
C GLN A 251 -7.62 -43.15 -38.59
N LYS A 252 -6.35 -42.79 -38.31
CA LYS A 252 -5.20 -43.35 -39.05
C LYS A 252 -5.12 -44.88 -38.93
N PHE A 253 -5.35 -45.43 -37.73
CA PHE A 253 -5.39 -46.88 -37.55
C PHE A 253 -6.57 -47.54 -38.29
N CYS A 254 -7.72 -46.86 -38.37
CA CYS A 254 -8.85 -47.34 -39.16
C CYS A 254 -8.50 -47.40 -40.66
N ASP A 255 -7.84 -46.36 -41.18
CA ASP A 255 -7.44 -46.29 -42.59
C ASP A 255 -6.39 -47.37 -42.93
N GLU A 256 -5.37 -47.54 -42.09
CA GLU A 256 -4.34 -48.58 -42.27
C GLU A 256 -4.95 -49.99 -42.20
N LYS A 257 -5.85 -50.23 -41.26
CA LYS A 257 -6.61 -51.50 -41.18
C LYS A 257 -7.38 -51.78 -42.46
N GLN A 258 -8.04 -50.78 -43.06
CA GLN A 258 -8.77 -50.96 -44.31
C GLN A 258 -7.86 -51.26 -45.50
N GLN A 259 -6.68 -50.62 -45.56
CA GLN A 259 -5.67 -50.89 -46.60
C GLN A 259 -5.15 -52.32 -46.51
N LEU A 260 -4.75 -52.77 -45.33
CA LEU A 260 -4.26 -54.13 -45.10
C LEU A 260 -5.34 -55.18 -45.41
N LEU A 261 -6.59 -54.93 -45.02
CA LEU A 261 -7.71 -55.82 -45.38
C LEU A 261 -7.89 -55.94 -46.90
N SER A 262 -7.78 -54.83 -47.62
CA SER A 262 -7.87 -54.82 -49.08
C SER A 262 -6.71 -55.60 -49.73
N GLU A 263 -5.50 -55.49 -49.19
CA GLU A 263 -4.33 -56.24 -49.65
C GLU A 263 -4.47 -57.76 -49.38
N VAL A 264 -4.91 -58.14 -48.18
CA VAL A 264 -5.20 -59.54 -47.84
C VAL A 264 -6.27 -60.13 -48.78
N GLN A 265 -7.33 -59.37 -49.08
CA GLN A 265 -8.36 -59.81 -50.05
C GLN A 265 -7.79 -59.99 -51.46
N LYS A 266 -6.93 -59.07 -51.93
CA LYS A 266 -6.24 -59.21 -53.23
C LYS A 266 -5.34 -60.45 -53.26
N LEU A 267 -4.52 -60.66 -52.24
CA LEU A 267 -3.66 -61.84 -52.12
C LEU A 267 -4.47 -63.14 -52.06
N GLN A 268 -5.59 -63.16 -51.34
CA GLN A 268 -6.51 -64.30 -51.33
C GLN A 268 -7.10 -64.58 -52.71
N LYS A 269 -7.45 -63.53 -53.47
CA LYS A 269 -7.93 -63.67 -54.86
C LYS A 269 -6.85 -64.27 -55.75
N MET A 270 -5.63 -63.72 -55.70
CA MET A 270 -4.48 -64.26 -56.42
C MET A 270 -4.21 -65.73 -56.07
N ILE A 271 -4.23 -66.10 -54.79
CA ILE A 271 -4.04 -67.50 -54.36
C ILE A 271 -5.15 -68.40 -54.92
N LYS A 272 -6.41 -67.93 -54.94
CA LYS A 272 -7.52 -68.68 -55.55
C LYS A 272 -7.32 -68.85 -57.07
N GLU A 273 -6.89 -67.79 -57.75
CA GLU A 273 -6.56 -67.81 -59.18
C GLU A 273 -5.41 -68.79 -59.46
N TYR A 274 -4.28 -68.70 -58.75
CA TYR A 274 -3.16 -69.65 -58.88
C TYR A 274 -3.54 -71.10 -58.54
N LYS A 275 -4.41 -71.33 -57.55
CA LYS A 275 -4.93 -72.68 -57.27
C LYS A 275 -5.81 -73.19 -58.39
N SER A 276 -6.64 -72.33 -59.00
CA SER A 276 -7.44 -72.72 -60.16
C SER A 276 -6.60 -72.98 -61.41
N GLU A 277 -5.54 -72.21 -61.66
CA GLU A 277 -4.60 -72.41 -62.77
C GLU A 277 -3.67 -73.61 -62.57
N GLY A 278 -3.23 -73.87 -61.33
CA GLY A 278 -2.39 -75.01 -60.97
C GLY A 278 -3.10 -76.37 -61.04
N ILE A 279 -4.44 -76.38 -60.98
CA ILE A 279 -5.25 -77.58 -61.23
C ILE A 279 -5.30 -77.89 -62.73
N VAL A 280 -5.27 -76.87 -63.61
CA VAL A 280 -5.32 -77.05 -65.07
C VAL A 280 -4.00 -77.58 -65.64
N ARG A 281 -2.86 -77.40 -64.95
CA ARG A 281 -1.53 -77.87 -65.42
C ARG A 281 -1.10 -79.28 -64.97
N ARG A 282 -1.95 -80.05 -64.27
CA ARG A 282 -1.68 -81.48 -63.96
C ARG A 282 -2.05 -82.45 -65.10
N GLY A 283 -2.10 -81.96 -66.34
CA GLY A 283 -2.57 -82.72 -67.50
C GLY A 283 -1.63 -82.73 -68.71
N SER A 284 -0.31 -82.50 -68.56
CA SER A 284 0.63 -82.77 -69.65
C SER A 284 2.04 -83.05 -69.14
N SER A 285 2.50 -84.27 -69.40
CA SER A 285 3.79 -84.83 -69.07
C SER A 285 4.95 -84.21 -69.88
N SER A 286 6.02 -83.81 -69.20
CA SER A 286 7.40 -83.92 -69.69
C SER A 286 8.38 -83.81 -68.50
N PRO A 287 9.37 -84.72 -68.36
CA PRO A 287 10.30 -84.72 -67.24
C PRO A 287 11.41 -83.69 -67.45
N CYS A 288 11.69 -82.86 -66.45
CA CYS A 288 12.85 -81.95 -66.42
C CYS A 288 13.49 -81.98 -65.02
N PRO A 289 14.81 -81.76 -64.93
CA PRO A 289 15.67 -82.46 -63.98
C PRO A 289 15.66 -81.81 -62.59
N PHE A 290 15.89 -82.68 -61.61
CA PHE A 290 16.14 -82.35 -60.22
C PHE A 290 17.41 -81.49 -60.12
N VAL A 291 17.27 -80.23 -59.69
CA VAL A 291 18.42 -79.37 -59.37
C VAL A 291 18.55 -79.39 -57.84
N GLU A 292 19.55 -80.10 -57.34
CA GLU A 292 19.96 -80.04 -55.93
C GLU A 292 20.38 -78.62 -55.57
N PHE A 293 19.65 -77.99 -54.64
CA PHE A 293 20.12 -76.79 -53.95
C PHE A 293 20.95 -77.21 -52.75
N THR A 294 22.27 -77.27 -52.93
CA THR A 294 23.23 -77.38 -51.84
C THR A 294 23.20 -76.10 -51.00
N VAL A 295 22.64 -76.16 -49.80
CA VAL A 295 22.69 -75.08 -48.81
C VAL A 295 24.10 -75.01 -48.22
N LEU A 296 24.92 -74.07 -48.71
CA LEU A 296 26.22 -73.71 -48.14
C LEU A 296 26.00 -72.85 -46.88
N PHE A 297 26.20 -73.46 -45.72
CA PHE A 297 26.14 -72.81 -44.41
C PHE A 297 27.37 -71.91 -44.21
N ARG A 298 27.27 -70.62 -44.52
CA ARG A 298 28.33 -69.64 -44.22
C ARG A 298 28.12 -69.06 -42.82
N ARG A 299 28.80 -69.65 -41.83
CA ARG A 299 28.83 -69.21 -40.43
C ARG A 299 29.63 -67.90 -40.32
N GLY A 300 28.93 -66.75 -40.32
CA GLY A 300 29.52 -65.43 -40.08
C GLY A 300 29.34 -65.01 -38.64
N SER A 301 30.35 -65.24 -37.80
CA SER A 301 30.47 -64.67 -36.45
C SER A 301 30.73 -63.17 -36.55
N LYS A 302 29.87 -62.34 -35.95
CA LYS A 302 30.23 -60.98 -35.54
C LYS A 302 29.72 -60.72 -34.12
N GLN A 303 30.67 -60.73 -33.20
CA GLN A 303 30.57 -60.15 -31.86
C GLN A 303 30.29 -58.65 -31.99
N ASN A 304 29.33 -58.14 -31.22
CA ASN A 304 29.27 -56.73 -30.87
C ASN A 304 29.25 -56.62 -29.34
N HIS A 305 30.30 -55.99 -28.83
CA HIS A 305 30.49 -55.66 -27.43
C HIS A 305 29.42 -54.67 -26.95
N ILE A 306 28.78 -55.02 -25.85
CA ILE A 306 28.05 -54.11 -24.97
C ILE A 306 29.11 -53.44 -24.08
N ARG A 307 29.25 -52.11 -24.17
CA ARG A 307 29.87 -51.30 -23.13
C ARG A 307 28.75 -50.79 -22.22
N LEU A 308 28.82 -51.18 -20.95
CA LEU A 308 28.23 -50.47 -19.82
C LEU A 308 28.95 -49.13 -19.63
#